data_AF-A0A3B0Q9I7-F1
#
_entry.id   AF-A0A3B0Q9I7-F1
#
_cell.length_a   1.000
_cell.length_b   1.000
_cell.length_c   1.000
_cell.angle_alpha   90.00
_cell.angle_beta   90.00
_cell.angle_gamma   90.00
#
_symmetry.space_group_name_H-M   'P 1'
#
loop_
_entity.id
_entity.type
_entity.pdbx_description
1 polymer ?
#
loop_
_entity_poly.entity_id
_entity_poly.type
_entity_poly.pdbx_seq_one_letter_code
_entity_poly.pdbx_strand_id
1 'polypeptide(L)'
;MGDNVIIINAEKIVLTGKKEDNKIYYSHSGYPGGLKSIVAAKLRVKRPTALIEKAIHGMIPHTKLGNKQRRNLFIYAGTEHKHEAQKPERLEVK
;
A
#
# COMPACT_ATOMS: atom_id res chain seq x y z
N MET A 1 8.93 -17.81 -7.82
CA MET A 1 7.99 -17.17 -8.75
C MET A 1 6.74 -16.82 -7.97
N GLY A 2 6.01 -15.80 -8.38
CA GLY A 2 4.76 -15.37 -7.73
C GLY A 2 3.96 -14.53 -8.70
N ASP A 3 2.66 -14.47 -8.50
CA ASP A 3 1.73 -13.83 -9.43
C ASP A 3 1.78 -12.30 -9.31
N ASN A 4 1.27 -11.64 -10.35
CA ASN A 4 1.05 -10.20 -10.32
C ASN A 4 -0.32 -9.92 -9.72
N VAL A 5 -0.38 -9.05 -8.72
CA VAL A 5 -1.61 -8.71 -8.02
C VAL A 5 -1.95 -7.25 -8.27
N ILE A 6 -3.16 -7.01 -8.76
CA ILE A 6 -3.70 -5.67 -9.02
C ILE A 6 -4.77 -5.38 -7.98
N ILE A 7 -4.56 -4.32 -7.19
CA ILE A 7 -5.52 -3.82 -6.20
C ILE A 7 -6.08 -2.50 -6.73
N ILE A 8 -7.40 -2.45 -6.91
CA ILE A 8 -8.15 -1.24 -7.28
C ILE A 8 -8.92 -0.69 -6.08
N ASN A 9 -9.43 0.54 -6.18
CA ASN A 9 -10.17 1.24 -5.12
C ASN A 9 -9.38 1.38 -3.80
N ALA A 10 -8.05 1.54 -3.88
CA ALA A 10 -7.22 1.61 -2.68
C ALA A 10 -7.57 2.79 -1.74
N GLU A 11 -8.21 3.83 -2.25
CA GLU A 11 -8.68 4.96 -1.45
C GLU A 11 -9.86 4.62 -0.53
N LYS A 12 -10.65 3.60 -0.87
CA LYS A 12 -11.90 3.22 -0.19
C LYS A 12 -11.71 2.19 0.92
N ILE A 13 -10.46 1.89 1.28
CA ILE A 13 -10.18 0.95 2.37
C ILE A 13 -10.72 1.49 3.69
N VAL A 14 -11.30 0.60 4.48
CA VAL A 14 -11.86 0.95 5.79
C VAL A 14 -10.86 0.56 6.87
N LEU A 15 -10.45 1.53 7.69
CA LEU A 15 -9.75 1.25 8.95
C LEU A 15 -10.79 1.14 10.07
N THR A 16 -10.75 0.05 10.82
CA THR A 16 -11.69 -0.21 11.91
C THR A 16 -11.36 0.60 13.17
N GLY A 17 -12.39 0.98 13.93
CA GLY A 17 -12.25 1.75 15.17
C GLY A 17 -11.66 3.15 14.95
N LYS A 18 -10.85 3.62 15.90
CA LYS A 18 -10.19 4.95 15.84
C LYS A 18 -8.83 4.93 15.13
N LYS A 19 -8.56 3.92 14.30
CA LYS A 19 -7.26 3.74 13.64
C LYS A 19 -6.98 4.83 12.60
N GLU A 20 -8.01 5.36 11.95
CA GLU A 20 -7.88 6.43 10.97
C GLU A 20 -7.18 7.67 11.57
N ASP A 21 -7.52 8.01 12.82
CA ASP A 21 -7.00 9.19 13.51
C ASP A 21 -5.78 8.88 14.40
N ASN A 22 -5.73 7.69 14.99
CA ASN A 22 -4.70 7.36 15.98
C ASN A 22 -3.47 6.69 15.37
N LYS A 23 -3.57 6.11 14.17
CA LYS A 23 -2.43 5.40 13.56
C LYS A 23 -1.47 6.40 12.93
N ILE A 24 -0.31 6.55 13.56
CA ILE A 24 0.76 7.43 13.09
C ILE A 24 1.79 6.62 12.31
N TYR A 25 2.09 7.07 11.09
CA TYR A 25 3.18 6.58 10.29
C TYR A 25 4.41 7.47 10.48
N TYR A 26 5.53 6.84 10.83
CA TYR A 26 6.81 7.51 11.00
C TYR A 26 7.73 7.27 9.81
N SER A 27 8.58 8.24 9.53
CA SER A 27 9.70 8.13 8.60
C SER A 27 10.83 9.04 9.07
N HIS A 28 12.06 8.65 8.83
CA HIS A 28 13.23 9.43 9.23
C HIS A 28 14.09 9.74 8.00
N SER A 29 14.59 10.96 7.90
CA SER A 29 15.44 11.37 6.77
C SER A 29 16.92 10.98 6.92
N GLY A 30 17.37 10.68 8.15
CA GLY A 30 18.76 10.35 8.47
C GLY A 30 19.53 11.48 9.16
N TYR A 31 19.03 12.71 9.10
CA TYR A 31 19.63 13.88 9.76
C TYR A 31 19.08 14.11 11.18
N PRO A 32 19.83 14.79 12.08
CA PRO A 32 19.31 15.21 13.38
C PRO A 32 18.01 16.02 13.23
N GLY A 33 16.98 15.69 14.02
CA GLY A 33 15.65 16.31 13.91
C GLY A 33 14.85 15.86 12.68
N GLY A 34 15.31 14.85 11.94
CA GLY A 34 14.74 14.40 10.67
C GLY A 34 13.50 13.52 10.76
N LEU A 35 12.87 13.39 11.93
CA LEU A 35 11.68 12.55 12.14
C LEU A 35 10.43 13.24 11.59
N LYS A 36 9.72 12.55 10.70
CA LYS A 36 8.44 12.97 10.14
C LYS A 36 7.36 11.99 10.56
N SER A 37 6.26 12.51 11.10
CA SER A 37 5.07 11.76 11.48
C SER A 37 3.87 12.21 10.65
N ILE A 38 3.02 11.26 10.26
CA ILE A 38 1.77 11.54 9.56
C ILE A 38 0.68 10.57 9.99
N VAL A 39 -0.50 11.09 10.32
CA VAL A 39 -1.67 10.29 10.69
C VAL A 39 -2.24 9.59 9.45
N ALA A 40 -2.83 8.40 9.62
CA ALA A 40 -3.41 7.61 8.54
C ALA A 40 -4.42 8.40 7.70
N ALA A 41 -5.33 9.15 8.33
CA ALA A 41 -6.27 10.05 7.65
C ALA A 41 -5.58 11.02 6.67
N LYS A 42 -4.55 11.73 7.16
CA LYS A 42 -3.77 12.68 6.34
C LYS A 42 -2.97 11.97 5.25
N LEU A 43 -2.44 10.78 5.55
CA LEU A 43 -1.70 9.99 4.58
C LEU A 43 -2.61 9.50 3.45
N ARG A 44 -3.86 9.10 3.74
CA ARG A 44 -4.84 8.68 2.73
C ARG A 44 -5.12 9.81 1.73
N VAL A 45 -5.36 11.02 2.22
CA VAL A 45 -5.61 12.19 1.35
C VAL A 45 -4.40 12.49 0.48
N LYS A 46 -3.19 12.43 1.04
CA LYS A 46 -1.96 12.77 0.31
C LYS A 46 -1.57 11.69 -0.71
N ARG A 47 -1.66 10.42 -0.32
CA ARG A 47 -1.27 9.25 -1.12
C ARG A 47 -2.20 8.07 -0.76
N PRO A 48 -3.34 7.92 -1.45
CA PRO A 48 -4.34 6.92 -1.10
C PRO A 48 -3.82 5.47 -1.18
N THR A 49 -2.85 5.20 -2.04
CA THR A 49 -2.24 3.87 -2.21
C THR A 49 -1.25 3.50 -1.09
N ALA A 50 -0.71 4.49 -0.37
CA ALA A 50 0.41 4.29 0.55
C ALA A 50 0.05 3.43 1.78
N LEU A 51 -1.22 3.44 2.20
CA LEU A 51 -1.67 2.64 3.34
C LEU A 51 -1.56 1.14 3.05
N ILE A 52 -2.05 0.71 1.88
CA ILE A 52 -1.99 -0.67 1.42
C ILE A 52 -0.55 -1.06 1.10
N GLU A 53 0.17 -0.19 0.40
CA GLU A 53 1.58 -0.42 0.02
C GLU A 53 2.43 -0.71 1.26
N LYS A 54 2.33 0.13 2.30
CA LYS A 54 3.07 -0.07 3.55
C LYS A 54 2.66 -1.32 4.31
N ALA A 55 1.36 -1.65 4.32
CA ALA A 55 0.86 -2.85 4.98
C ALA A 55 1.42 -4.11 4.31
N ILE A 56 1.29 -4.23 2.98
CA ILE A 56 1.76 -5.39 2.22
C ILE A 56 3.30 -5.48 2.26
N HIS A 57 3.99 -4.35 2.13
CA HIS A 57 5.46 -4.33 2.23
C HIS A 57 5.94 -4.93 3.55
N GLY A 58 5.27 -4.61 4.67
CA GLY A 58 5.60 -5.16 5.99
C GLY A 58 5.26 -6.63 6.18
N MET A 59 4.40 -7.21 5.33
CA MET A 59 4.05 -8.63 5.34
C MET A 59 4.98 -9.50 4.47
N ILE A 60 5.82 -8.87 3.62
CA ILE A 60 6.75 -9.57 2.71
C ILE A 60 8.15 -9.65 3.36
N PRO A 61 8.90 -10.77 3.19
CA PRO A 61 10.26 -10.89 3.69
C PRO A 61 11.19 -9.76 3.22
N HIS A 62 12.00 -9.21 4.12
CA HIS A 62 12.96 -8.14 3.81
C HIS A 62 14.26 -8.70 3.19
N THR A 63 14.13 -9.41 2.07
CA THR A 63 15.25 -10.03 1.34
C THR A 63 15.30 -9.55 -0.11
N LYS A 64 16.36 -9.92 -0.85
CA LYS A 64 16.45 -9.65 -2.30
C LYS A 64 15.24 -10.22 -3.06
N LEU A 65 14.75 -11.40 -2.66
CA LEU A 65 13.56 -12.00 -3.24
C LEU A 65 12.29 -11.21 -2.92
N GLY A 66 12.12 -10.77 -1.67
CA GLY A 66 10.97 -9.94 -1.30
C GLY A 66 10.95 -8.61 -2.04
N ASN A 67 12.12 -7.99 -2.27
CA ASN A 67 12.22 -6.80 -3.13
C ASN A 67 11.80 -7.08 -4.58
N LYS A 68 12.04 -8.28 -5.11
CA LYS A 68 11.54 -8.70 -6.41
C LYS A 68 10.01 -8.89 -6.38
N GLN A 69 9.47 -9.54 -5.36
CA GLN A 69 8.03 -9.75 -5.20
C GLN A 69 7.25 -8.44 -5.03
N ARG A 70 7.82 -7.42 -4.37
CA ARG A 70 7.21 -6.09 -4.25
C ARG A 70 6.91 -5.43 -5.60
N ARG A 71 7.68 -5.76 -6.64
CA ARG A 71 7.47 -5.22 -7.99
C ARG A 71 6.29 -5.86 -8.73
N ASN A 72 5.78 -6.99 -8.23
CA ASN A 72 4.62 -7.69 -8.79
C ASN A 72 3.28 -7.11 -8.27
N LEU A 73 3.34 -6.15 -7.34
CA LEU A 73 2.17 -5.54 -6.73
C LEU A 73 1.85 -4.20 -7.43
N PHE A 74 0.64 -4.09 -7.96
CA PHE A 74 0.13 -2.87 -8.59
C PHE A 74 -1.08 -2.36 -7.80
N ILE A 75 -1.01 -1.11 -7.32
CA ILE A 75 -2.07 -0.52 -6.49
C ILE A 75 -2.57 0.75 -7.16
N TYR A 76 -3.88 0.81 -7.38
CA TYR A 76 -4.57 1.94 -7.98
C TYR A 76 -5.55 2.55 -6.98
N ALA A 77 -5.60 3.88 -6.94
CA ALA A 77 -6.51 4.62 -6.06
C ALA A 77 -7.97 4.43 -6.49
N GLY A 78 -8.23 4.58 -7.79
CA GLY A 78 -9.56 4.45 -8.40
C GLY A 78 -9.89 3.04 -8.87
N THR A 79 -10.96 2.93 -9.65
CA THR A 79 -11.52 1.67 -10.17
C THR A 79 -10.75 1.12 -11.38
N GLU A 80 -10.06 1.98 -12.12
CA GLU A 80 -9.39 1.64 -13.37
C GLU A 80 -7.91 1.29 -13.17
N HIS A 81 -7.41 0.38 -14.00
CA HIS A 81 -6.01 -0.05 -14.02
C HIS A 81 -5.47 -0.09 -15.45
N LYS A 82 -4.16 0.12 -15.63
CA LYS A 82 -3.54 0.17 -16.97
C LYS A 82 -3.22 -1.21 -17.58
N HIS A 83 -3.61 -2.30 -16.91
CA HIS A 83 -3.19 -3.67 -17.25
C HIS A 83 -4.26 -4.48 -17.98
N GLU A 84 -5.22 -3.84 -18.63
CA GLU A 84 -6.30 -4.54 -19.36
C GLU A 84 -5.78 -5.50 -20.43
N ALA A 85 -4.68 -5.15 -21.10
CA ALA A 85 -4.04 -6.01 -22.11
C ALA A 85 -3.57 -7.37 -21.56
N GLN A 86 -3.32 -7.47 -20.24
CA GLN A 86 -2.89 -8.71 -19.60
C GLN A 86 -4.06 -9.62 -19.20
N LYS A 87 -5.32 -9.21 -19.44
CA LYS A 87 -6.55 -9.96 -19.10
C LYS A 87 -6.54 -10.50 -17.66
N PRO A 88 -6.46 -9.64 -16.64
CA PRO A 88 -6.41 -10.09 -15.25
C PRO A 88 -7.71 -10.80 -14.84
N GLU A 89 -7.57 -11.83 -14.01
CA GLU A 89 -8.69 -12.56 -13.43
C GLU A 89 -9.13 -11.93 -12.11
N ARG A 90 -10.46 -11.87 -11.88
CA ARG A 90 -11.01 -11.36 -10.63
C ARG A 90 -10.83 -12.39 -9.53
N LEU A 91 -10.20 -11.96 -8.43
CA LEU A 91 -10.05 -12.76 -7.22
C LEU A 91 -10.92 -12.19 -6.09
N GLU A 92 -11.73 -13.04 -5.48
CA GLU A 92 -12.49 -12.71 -4.26
C GLU A 92 -11.85 -13.41 -3.06
N VAL A 93 -11.58 -12.64 -2.01
CA VAL A 93 -11.07 -13.17 -0.74
C VAL A 93 -12.27 -13.61 0.10
N LYS A 94 -12.32 -14.89 0.48
CA LYS A 94 -13.33 -15.43 1.39
C LYS A 94 -13.02 -15.11 2.85
#